data_AF-A0A286CW20-F1
#
_entry.id   AF-A0A286CW20-F1
#
_cell.length_a   1.000
_cell.length_b   1.000
_cell.length_c   1.000
_cell.angle_alpha   90.00
_cell.angle_beta   90.00
_cell.angle_gamma   90.00
#
_symmetry.space_group_name_H-M   'P 1'
#
loop_
_entity.id
_entity.type
_entity.pdbx_description
1 polymer ?
#
loop_
_entity_poly.entity_id
_entity_poly.type
_entity_poly.pdbx_seq_one_letter_code
_entity_poly.pdbx_strand_id
1 'polypeptide(L)' 'MRLTPPTFGVWLIALLLGAGGIAARLGYLPVLAPHAFWLVVAGFGLLVLSTLFARL' A
#
# COMPACT_ATOMS: atom_id res chain seq x y z
N MET A 1 -2.13 17.06 -15.02
CA MET A 1 -1.19 15.93 -15.16
C MET A 1 -2.00 14.70 -15.54
N ARG A 2 -1.60 13.97 -16.60
CA ARG A 2 -2.34 12.80 -17.10
C ARG A 2 -1.78 11.54 -16.42
N LEU A 3 -2.11 11.35 -15.14
CA LEU A 3 -1.71 10.16 -14.38
C LEU A 3 -2.49 8.95 -14.91
N THR A 4 -1.81 7.82 -15.04
CA THR A 4 -2.47 6.60 -15.51
C THR A 4 -3.15 5.95 -14.32
N PRO A 5 -4.42 5.52 -14.42
CA PRO A 5 -5.05 4.81 -13.33
C PRO A 5 -4.30 3.49 -13.07
N PRO A 6 -4.04 3.15 -11.79
CA PRO A 6 -3.39 1.91 -11.43
C PRO A 6 -4.32 0.73 -11.76
N THR A 7 -3.76 -0.43 -12.10
CA THR A 7 -4.57 -1.63 -12.30
C THR A 7 -5.32 -2.00 -11.02
N PHE A 8 -6.52 -2.57 -11.16
CA PHE A 8 -7.35 -2.92 -9.99
C PHE A 8 -6.62 -3.85 -9.01
N GLY A 9 -5.82 -4.80 -9.54
CA GLY A 9 -5.01 -5.71 -8.72
C GLY A 9 -3.96 -4.97 -7.88
N VAL A 10 -3.21 -4.05 -8.49
CA VAL A 10 -2.19 -3.27 -7.77
C VAL A 10 -2.82 -2.30 -6.78
N TRP A 11 -3.93 -1.66 -7.15
CA TRP A 11 -4.70 -0.82 -6.24
C TRP A 11 -5.18 -1.59 -5.01
N LEU A 12 -5.72 -2.81 -5.20
CA LEU A 12 -6.20 -3.63 -4.10
C LEU A 12 -5.07 -4.08 -3.17
N ILE A 13 -3.93 -4.51 -3.73
CA ILE A 13 -2.75 -4.90 -2.93
C ILE A 13 -2.22 -3.70 -2.13
N ALA A 14 -2.12 -2.53 -2.75
CA ALA A 14 -1.68 -1.30 -2.09
C ALA A 14 -2.63 -0.92 -0.93
N LEU A 15 -3.94 -1.05 -1.15
CA LEU A 15 -4.95 -0.78 -0.13
C LEU A 15 -4.83 -1.75 1.05
N LEU A 16 -4.65 -3.05 0.79
CA LEU A 16 -4.49 -4.08 1.82
C LEU A 16 -3.19 -3.89 2.62
N LEU A 17 -2.10 -3.52 1.96
CA LEU A 17 -0.82 -3.20 2.63
C LEU A 17 -0.97 -1.97 3.55
N GLY A 18 -1.60 -0.91 3.05
CA GLY A 18 -1.87 0.29 3.85
C GLY A 18 -2.77 0.02 5.05
N ALA A 19 -3.91 -0.64 4.81
CA ALA A 19 -4.85 -1.01 5.87
C ALA A 19 -4.22 -1.98 6.88
N GLY A 20 -3.43 -2.96 6.40
CA GLY A 20 -2.71 -3.91 7.23
C GLY A 20 -1.63 -3.25 8.10
N GLY A 21 -0.91 -2.27 7.57
CA GLY A 21 0.05 -1.47 8.35
C GLY A 21 -0.64 -0.65 9.45
N ILE A 22 -1.79 -0.05 9.15
CA ILE A 22 -2.60 0.67 10.15
C ILE A 22 -3.13 -0.31 11.21
N ALA A 23 -3.68 -1.45 10.80
CA ALA A 23 -4.17 -2.48 11.72
C ALA A 23 -3.05 -3.05 12.61
N ALA A 24 -1.84 -3.20 12.07
CA ALA A 24 -0.66 -3.60 12.84
C ALA A 24 -0.26 -2.55 13.88
N ARG A 25 -0.33 -1.25 13.54
CA ARG A 25 -0.08 -0.15 14.49
C ARG A 25 -1.11 -0.10 15.62
N LEU A 26 -2.35 -0.46 15.32
CA LEU A 26 -3.46 -0.53 16.29
C LEU A 26 -3.42 -1.77 17.18
N GLY A 27 -2.47 -2.68 16.99
CA GLY A 27 -2.30 -3.88 17.82
C GLY A 27 -3.15 -5.08 17.40
N TYR A 28 -3.91 -4.98 16.30
CA TYR A 28 -4.64 -6.13 15.74
C TYR A 28 -3.69 -7.19 15.15
N LEU A 29 -2.52 -6.76 14.66
CA LEU A 29 -1.45 -7.64 14.18
C LEU A 29 -0.13 -7.36 14.93
N PRO A 30 0.04 -7.92 16.14
CA PRO A 30 1.22 -7.64 16.98
C PRO A 30 2.54 -8.10 16.35
N VAL A 31 2.53 -9.16 15.53
CA VAL A 31 3.71 -9.65 14.80
C VAL A 31 4.21 -8.64 13.76
N LEU A 32 3.30 -7.83 13.19
CA LEU A 32 3.63 -6.83 12.17
C LEU A 32 3.79 -5.42 12.74
N ALA A 33 3.58 -5.21 14.04
CA ALA A 33 3.69 -3.90 14.68
C ALA A 33 5.04 -3.18 14.47
N PRO A 34 6.21 -3.86 14.46
CA PRO A 34 7.50 -3.21 14.15
C PRO A 34 7.59 -2.75 12.69
N HIS A 35 6.87 -3.41 11.79
CA HIS A 35 6.88 -3.18 10.35
C HIS A 35 5.67 -2.35 9.87
N ALA A 36 4.80 -1.92 10.79
CA ALA A 36 3.57 -1.20 10.50
C ALA A 36 3.81 0.05 9.63
N PHE A 37 4.84 0.82 9.95
CA PHE A 37 5.23 2.00 9.15
C PHE A 37 5.65 1.58 7.73
N TRP A 38 6.50 0.57 7.60
CA TRP A 38 6.99 0.09 6.31
C TRP A 38 5.90 -0.53 5.44
N LEU A 39 4.89 -1.18 6.03
CA LEU A 39 3.71 -1.68 5.31
C LEU A 39 2.92 -0.54 4.66
N VAL A 40 2.69 0.54 5.40
CA VAL A 40 2.00 1.73 4.86
C VAL A 40 2.84 2.40 3.78
N VAL A 41 4.15 2.56 4.01
CA VAL A 41 5.09 3.13 3.04
C VAL A 41 5.14 2.30 1.75
N ALA A 42 5.20 0.97 1.86
CA ALA A 42 5.22 0.07 0.71
C ALA A 42 3.89 0.10 -0.06
N GLY A 43 2.75 0.06 0.63
CA GLY A 43 1.44 0.17 0.00
C GLY A 43 1.25 1.49 -0.72
N PHE A 44 1.62 2.60 -0.08
CA PHE A 44 1.53 3.92 -0.70
C PHE A 44 2.52 4.09 -1.85
N GLY A 45 3.76 3.63 -1.67
CA GLY A 45 4.78 3.64 -2.71
C GLY A 45 4.36 2.84 -3.95
N LEU A 46 3.78 1.65 -3.76
CA LEU A 46 3.22 0.82 -4.83
C LEU A 46 2.09 1.55 -5.58
N LEU A 47 1.19 2.22 -4.84
CA LEU A 47 0.11 3.03 -5.43
C LEU A 47 0.69 4.16 -6.29
N VAL A 48 1.64 4.93 -5.75
CA VAL A 48 2.30 6.02 -6.49
C VAL A 48 3.02 5.48 -7.73
N LEU A 49 3.80 4.41 -7.57
CA LEU A 49 4.48 3.73 -8.68
C LEU A 49 3.48 3.32 -9.78
N SER A 50 2.36 2.71 -9.42
CA SER A 50 1.33 2.32 -10.39
C SER A 50 0.65 3.50 -11.09
N THR A 51 0.54 4.67 -10.42
CA THR A 51 0.01 5.88 -11.07
C THR A 51 0.99 6.53 -12.06
N LEU A 52 2.30 6.36 -11.82
CA LEU A 52 3.38 6.88 -12.66
C LEU A 52 3.69 5.94 -13.83
N PHE A 53 3.61 4.64 -13.59
CA PHE A 53 3.92 3.60 -14.59
C PHE A 53 2.63 2.95 -15.07
N ALA A 54 2.18 3.34 -16.26
CA ALA A 54 0.98 2.84 -16.94
C ALA A 54 0.87 1.32 -17.15
N ARG A 55 1.91 0.54 -16.81
CA ARG A 55 2.02 -0.90 -17.03
C ARG A 55 2.04 -1.74 -15.74
N LEU A 56 1.85 -1.12 -14.57
CA LEU A 56 1.69 -1.79 -13.27
C LEU A 56 0.21 -1.79 -12.87
#